data_AF-A0A180FXV3-F1
#
_entry.id   AF-A0A180FXV3-F1
#
_cell.length_a   1.000
_cell.length_b   1.000
_cell.length_c   1.000
_cell.angle_alpha   90.00
_cell.angle_beta   90.00
_cell.angle_gamma   90.00
#
_symmetry.space_group_name_H-M   'P 1'
#
loop_
_entity.id
_entity.type
_entity.pdbx_description
1 polymer ?
#
loop_
_entity_poly.entity_id
_entity_poly.type
_entity_poly.pdbx_seq_one_letter_code
_entity_poly.pdbx_strand_id
1 'polypeptide(L)'
;MDPSNSHSMSKSSPTALRSLIWEGSIPISFILDPSELPPGSDRGVEAFYTSAPRMSYLSLLVPIVKNNLIGLCLDDNSLFTLKEDNIWFEHAPSKVALKW
;
A
#
# COMPACT_ATOMS: atom_id res chain seq x y z
N MET A 1 -19.38 37.80 30.47
CA MET A 1 -19.86 37.09 29.26
C MET A 1 -19.30 37.88 28.08
N ASP A 2 -18.06 37.58 27.67
CA ASP A 2 -17.39 38.32 26.58
C ASP A 2 -17.74 37.71 25.21
N PRO A 3 -18.23 38.50 24.24
CA PRO A 3 -18.68 38.01 22.93
C PRO A 3 -17.56 37.92 21.88
N SER A 4 -16.29 38.00 22.27
CA SER A 4 -15.16 38.15 21.32
C SER A 4 -14.33 36.89 21.09
N ASN A 5 -14.92 35.69 21.23
CA ASN A 5 -14.29 34.48 20.68
C ASN A 5 -14.71 34.32 19.21
N SER A 6 -14.37 35.32 18.39
CA SER A 6 -14.33 35.12 16.95
C SER A 6 -13.21 34.12 16.70
N HIS A 7 -13.57 32.87 16.43
CA HIS A 7 -12.66 31.92 15.80
C HIS A 7 -12.23 32.54 14.47
N SER A 8 -11.16 33.32 14.48
CA SER A 8 -10.48 33.68 13.24
C SER A 8 -10.00 32.34 12.68
N MET A 9 -10.69 31.83 11.67
CA MET A 9 -10.10 30.82 10.81
C MET A 9 -8.91 31.52 10.17
N SER A 10 -7.73 31.37 10.77
CA SER A 10 -6.49 31.82 10.18
C SER A 10 -6.50 31.30 8.74
N LYS A 11 -6.44 32.19 7.76
CA LYS A 11 -6.37 31.79 6.35
C LYS A 11 -5.17 30.84 6.23
N SER A 12 -5.42 29.54 6.10
CA SER A 12 -4.36 28.55 5.97
C SER A 12 -3.55 28.93 4.75
N SER A 13 -2.24 29.15 4.92
CA SER A 13 -1.35 29.41 3.79
C SER A 13 -1.54 28.33 2.73
N PRO A 14 -1.77 28.65 1.45
CA PRO A 14 -1.89 27.66 0.38
C PRO A 14 -0.70 26.69 0.34
N THR A 15 0.50 27.16 0.73
CA THR A 15 1.69 26.33 0.87
C THR A 15 1.54 25.30 1.97
N ALA A 16 1.03 25.69 3.15
CA ALA A 16 0.83 24.77 4.26
C ALA A 16 -0.18 23.66 3.92
N LEU A 17 -1.27 24.01 3.23
CA LEU A 17 -2.25 23.01 2.77
C LEU A 17 -1.63 22.04 1.75
N ARG A 18 -0.86 22.53 0.78
CA ARG A 18 -0.18 21.68 -0.22
C ARG A 18 0.82 20.72 0.44
N SER A 19 1.58 21.20 1.42
CA SER A 19 2.49 20.35 2.18
C SER A 19 1.75 19.25 2.93
N LEU A 20 0.62 19.56 3.59
CA LEU A 20 -0.19 18.54 4.27
C LEU A 20 -0.73 17.48 3.29
N ILE A 21 -1.13 17.88 2.09
CA ILE A 21 -1.59 16.94 1.05
C ILE A 21 -0.43 16.05 0.57
N TRP A 22 0.74 16.65 0.33
CA TRP A 22 1.92 15.94 -0.17
C TRP A 22 2.47 14.92 0.83
N GLU A 23 2.54 15.30 2.11
CA GLU A 23 3.03 14.43 3.20
C GLU A 23 1.99 13.39 3.66
N GLY A 24 0.75 13.46 3.15
CA GLY A 24 -0.31 12.55 3.56
C GLY A 24 -0.03 11.11 3.13
N SER A 25 -0.14 10.16 4.06
CA SER A 25 0.04 8.72 3.77
C SER A 25 -1.13 7.85 4.22
N ILE A 26 -1.33 6.72 3.54
CA ILE A 26 -2.33 5.70 3.89
C ILE A 26 -1.65 4.43 4.41
N PRO A 27 -2.19 3.79 5.46
CA PRO A 27 -1.79 2.44 5.82
C PRO A 27 -2.38 1.44 4.82
N ILE A 28 -1.58 0.46 4.41
CA ILE A 28 -1.97 -0.60 3.47
C ILE A 28 -1.56 -1.95 4.04
N SER A 29 -2.46 -2.93 3.93
CA SER A 29 -2.21 -4.34 4.23
C SER A 29 -2.23 -5.13 2.94
N PHE A 30 -1.13 -5.80 2.63
CA PHE A 30 -1.02 -6.74 1.52
C PHE A 30 -1.15 -8.16 2.03
N ILE A 31 -1.91 -8.99 1.31
CA ILE A 31 -2.18 -10.38 1.64
C ILE A 31 -2.03 -11.15 0.33
N LEU A 32 -1.39 -12.32 0.36
CA LEU A 32 -1.35 -13.21 -0.80
C LEU A 32 -2.60 -14.07 -0.83
N ASP A 33 -3.13 -14.30 -2.04
CA ASP A 33 -4.15 -15.31 -2.20
C ASP A 33 -3.51 -16.70 -2.08
N PRO A 34 -3.86 -17.52 -1.07
CA PRO A 34 -3.24 -18.83 -0.90
C PRO A 34 -3.52 -19.77 -2.07
N SER A 35 -4.55 -19.52 -2.88
CA SER A 35 -4.86 -20.33 -4.05
C SER A 35 -3.89 -20.09 -5.22
N GLU A 36 -3.24 -18.93 -5.27
CA GLU A 36 -2.25 -18.56 -6.29
C GLU A 36 -0.82 -19.00 -5.92
N LEU A 37 -0.62 -19.49 -4.69
CA LEU A 37 0.69 -19.95 -4.24
C LEU A 37 1.02 -21.35 -4.77
N PRO A 38 2.20 -21.56 -5.38
CA PRO A 38 2.67 -22.88 -5.81
C PRO A 38 2.67 -23.92 -4.68
N PRO A 39 2.55 -25.23 -5.00
CA PRO A 39 2.75 -26.30 -4.03
C PRO A 39 4.11 -26.20 -3.33
N GLY A 40 4.12 -26.33 -2.00
CA GLY A 40 5.35 -26.21 -1.20
C GLY A 40 5.72 -24.80 -0.76
N SER A 41 4.98 -23.77 -1.21
CA SER A 41 5.14 -22.39 -0.71
C SER A 41 4.82 -22.30 0.79
N ASP A 42 5.54 -21.43 1.50
CA ASP A 42 5.24 -21.12 2.90
C ASP A 42 3.96 -20.28 2.98
N ARG A 43 3.03 -20.71 3.82
CA ARG A 43 1.71 -20.11 4.06
C ARG A 43 1.60 -19.50 5.46
N GLY A 44 2.69 -19.48 6.23
CA GLY A 44 2.75 -18.90 7.57
C GLY A 44 2.76 -17.37 7.58
N VAL A 45 3.09 -16.73 6.47
CA VAL A 45 3.06 -15.26 6.35
C VAL A 45 1.66 -14.81 5.94
N GLU A 46 0.92 -14.23 6.89
CA GLU A 46 -0.46 -13.82 6.67
C GLU A 46 -0.59 -12.48 5.93
N ALA A 47 0.27 -11.51 6.24
CA ALA A 47 0.18 -10.18 5.67
C ALA A 47 1.48 -9.38 5.76
N PHE A 48 1.62 -8.39 4.86
CA PHE A 48 2.64 -7.35 4.91
C PHE A 48 1.99 -5.98 5.06
N TYR A 49 2.37 -5.24 6.11
CA TYR A 49 1.83 -3.93 6.42
C TYR A 49 2.84 -2.84 6.12
N THR A 50 2.41 -1.80 5.43
CA THR A 50 3.25 -0.62 5.16
C THR A 50 2.40 0.64 5.07
N SER A 51 3.06 1.80 5.02
CA SER A 51 2.41 3.07 4.69
C SER A 51 2.92 3.57 3.34
N ALA A 52 2.02 4.11 2.53
CA ALA A 52 2.34 4.68 1.22
C ALA A 52 1.83 6.12 1.11
N PRO A 53 2.56 7.01 0.40
CA PRO A 53 2.06 8.36 0.14
C PRO A 53 0.75 8.33 -0.65
N ARG A 54 -0.22 9.18 -0.29
CA ARG A 54 -1.49 9.33 -1.03
C ARG A 54 -1.25 9.80 -2.46
N MET A 55 -0.24 10.64 -2.66
CA MET A 55 0.18 11.16 -3.96
C MET A 55 1.23 10.24 -4.60
N SER A 56 0.89 8.96 -4.76
CA SER A 56 1.75 7.96 -5.40
C SER A 56 0.92 6.90 -6.11
N TYR A 57 1.57 6.04 -6.89
CA TYR A 57 0.95 4.92 -7.57
C TYR A 57 1.29 3.60 -6.88
N LEU A 58 0.35 2.67 -6.89
CA LEU A 58 0.52 1.35 -6.27
C LEU A 58 1.62 0.53 -6.97
N SER A 59 1.92 0.82 -8.25
CA SER A 59 3.08 0.30 -9.00
C SER A 59 4.38 0.37 -8.21
N LEU A 60 4.60 1.49 -7.51
CA LEU A 60 5.84 1.74 -6.78
C LEU A 60 6.03 0.79 -5.59
N LEU A 61 4.96 0.13 -5.14
CA LEU A 61 5.00 -0.84 -4.06
C LEU A 61 5.24 -2.27 -4.53
N VAL A 62 5.19 -2.57 -5.83
CA VAL A 62 5.41 -3.93 -6.37
C VAL A 62 6.74 -4.52 -5.91
N PRO A 63 7.90 -3.84 -6.02
CA PRO A 63 9.18 -4.40 -5.58
C PRO A 63 9.22 -4.63 -4.07
N ILE A 64 8.58 -3.75 -3.30
CA ILE A 64 8.53 -3.83 -1.84
C ILE A 64 7.69 -5.02 -1.41
N VAL A 65 6.52 -5.23 -2.03
CA VAL A 65 5.64 -6.38 -1.78
C VAL A 65 6.31 -7.67 -2.25
N LYS A 66 6.98 -7.65 -3.41
CA LYS A 66 7.73 -8.82 -3.91
C LYS A 66 8.78 -9.27 -2.91
N ASN A 67 9.59 -8.35 -2.36
CA ASN A 67 10.67 -8.71 -1.45
C ASN A 67 10.17 -9.08 -0.04
N ASN A 68 9.19 -8.35 0.50
CA ASN A 68 8.79 -8.48 1.91
C ASN A 68 7.57 -9.37 2.16
N LEU A 69 6.91 -9.85 1.11
CA LEU A 69 5.77 -10.76 1.23
C LEU A 69 5.97 -11.97 0.31
N ILE A 70 6.03 -11.77 -1.00
CA ILE A 70 6.10 -12.88 -1.96
C ILE A 70 7.39 -13.69 -1.77
N GLY A 71 8.53 -13.01 -1.59
CA GLY A 71 9.83 -13.64 -1.40
C GLY A 71 9.99 -14.39 -0.09
N LEU A 72 9.08 -14.21 0.88
CA LEU A 72 9.03 -15.03 2.09
C LEU A 72 8.23 -16.33 1.88
N CYS A 73 7.32 -16.34 0.90
CA CYS A 73 6.46 -17.48 0.62
C CYS A 73 7.03 -18.42 -0.45
N LEU A 74 7.79 -17.88 -1.41
CA LEU A 74 8.32 -18.64 -2.54
C LEU A 74 9.75 -19.12 -2.29
N ASP A 75 10.11 -20.26 -2.88
CA ASP A 75 11.51 -20.68 -2.99
C ASP A 75 12.30 -19.77 -3.96
N ASP A 76 13.64 -19.82 -3.88
CA ASP A 76 14.54 -18.96 -4.66
C ASP A 76 14.33 -19.06 -6.18
N ASN A 77 14.02 -20.24 -6.70
CA ASN A 77 13.82 -20.45 -8.14
C ASN A 77 12.47 -19.88 -8.61
N SER A 78 11.41 -20.14 -7.84
CA SER A 78 10.08 -19.58 -8.07
C SER A 78 10.10 -18.05 -7.98
N LEU A 79 10.83 -17.50 -7.00
CA LEU A 79 11.00 -16.05 -6.85
C LEU A 79 11.81 -15.42 -7.98
N PHE A 80 12.88 -16.08 -8.43
CA PHE A 80 13.74 -15.61 -9.52
C PHE A 80 13.00 -15.56 -10.87
N THR A 81 12.13 -16.53 -11.12
CA THR A 81 11.36 -16.62 -12.38
C THR A 81 10.11 -15.73 -12.40
N LEU A 82 9.67 -15.22 -11.25
CA LEU A 82 8.53 -14.32 -11.14
C LEU A 82 8.84 -12.93 -11.73
N LYS A 83 8.22 -12.63 -12.86
CA LYS A 83 8.24 -11.31 -13.49
C LYS A 83 7.32 -10.34 -12.76
N GLU A 84 7.76 -9.09 -12.60
CA GLU A 84 6.94 -8.05 -11.97
C GLU A 84 5.66 -7.76 -12.75
N ASP A 85 5.68 -7.88 -14.08
CA ASP A 85 4.50 -7.73 -14.94
C ASP A 85 3.39 -8.76 -14.65
N ASN A 86 3.73 -9.86 -13.96
CA ASN A 86 2.77 -10.87 -13.53
C ASN A 86 2.24 -10.61 -12.11
N ILE A 87 2.56 -9.46 -11.51
CA ILE A 87 2.07 -9.06 -10.19
C ILE A 87 1.04 -7.96 -10.37
N TRP A 88 -0.15 -8.15 -9.81
CA TRP A 88 -1.21 -7.15 -9.77
C TRP A 88 -1.81 -7.07 -8.37
N PHE A 89 -2.65 -6.06 -8.17
CA PHE A 89 -3.34 -5.85 -6.90
C PHE A 89 -4.85 -5.98 -7.07
N GLU A 90 -5.47 -6.55 -6.05
CA GLU A 90 -6.92 -6.62 -5.93
C GLU A 90 -7.37 -6.02 -4.60
N HIS A 91 -8.58 -5.49 -4.59
CA HIS A 91 -9.20 -5.09 -3.33
C HIS A 91 -9.56 -6.35 -2.53
N ALA A 92 -8.90 -6.57 -1.39
CA ALA A 92 -8.96 -7.83 -0.65
C ALA A 92 -10.38 -8.36 -0.37
N PRO A 93 -11.34 -7.53 0.09
CA PRO A 93 -12.72 -7.97 0.33
C PRO A 93 -13.51 -8.30 -0.94
N SER A 94 -13.34 -7.53 -2.02
CA SER A 94 -14.19 -7.66 -3.22
C SER A 94 -13.56 -8.43 -4.36
N LYS A 95 -12.26 -8.77 -4.26
CA LYS A 95 -11.49 -9.48 -5.31
C LYS A 95 -11.55 -8.79 -6.68
N VAL A 96 -11.72 -7.47 -6.67
CA VAL A 96 -11.75 -6.65 -7.88
C VAL A 96 -10.34 -6.12 -8.12
N ALA A 97 -9.81 -6.36 -9.33
CA ALA A 97 -8.53 -5.79 -9.76
C ALA A 97 -8.53 -4.27 -9.61
N LEU A 98 -7.51 -3.77 -8.92
CA LEU A 98 -7.29 -2.34 -8.74
C LEU A 98 -6.66 -1.76 -10.00
N LYS A 99 -7.06 -0.54 -10.35
CA LYS A 99 -6.31 0.27 -11.33
C LYS A 99 -5.20 0.99 -10.58
N TRP A 100 -4.00 0.95 -11.13
CA TRP A 100 -2.81 1.49 -10.50
C TRP A 100 -1.88 2.16 -11.50
#